data_AF-A0A9X3FXK1-F1
#
_entry.id   AF-A0A9X3FXK1-F1
#
_cell.length_a   1.000
_cell.length_b   1.000
_cell.length_c   1.000
_cell.angle_alpha   90.00
_cell.angle_beta   90.00
_cell.angle_gamma   90.00
#
_symmetry.space_group_name_H-M   'P 1'
#
loop_
_entity.id
_entity.type
_entity.pdbx_description
1 polymer ?
#
loop_
_entity_poly.entity_id
_entity_poly.type
_entity_poly.pdbx_seq_one_letter_code
_entity_poly.pdbx_strand_id
1 'polypeptide(L)'
;MRITQRALSVTALQGLNRNQEAIAKLQAQLTSGKTINKPSDDPTGTNAAMQTRQELAGAAQYARNINDGIGLLDATDSALQNMIKQVQNVRALTVKGLNAGTLSDASATAISTEVSGIRASLLGLANSTVQGKPVFGGVTSGSIAYDAATGGYQGFGGTSVPPMPVIPVNRQVSDADAIRVDLTGPEAFGDPATGDLFAIVQAIATDVVADPAALAGHLEDLDVALNRMLAAVADIGTRTNRIETAQQVNKDLQLSLTSRSSVIENVDLPKTIMNLQMQQVGYEAALGATAKAIQPTLLDFLR
;
A
#
# COMPACT_ATOMS: atom_id res chain seq x y z
N MET A 1 -49.85 -55.61 -5.48
CA MET A 1 -48.72 -55.22 -6.35
C MET A 1 -47.48 -55.97 -5.88
N ARG A 2 -46.95 -56.94 -6.64
CA ARG A 2 -45.70 -57.64 -6.30
C ARG A 2 -44.54 -56.70 -6.64
N ILE A 3 -43.76 -56.31 -5.63
CA ILE A 3 -42.46 -55.67 -5.87
C ILE A 3 -41.59 -56.73 -6.55
N THR A 4 -41.12 -56.46 -7.77
CA THR A 4 -40.29 -57.42 -8.52
C THR A 4 -38.87 -57.42 -7.96
N GLN A 5 -38.18 -58.57 -8.01
CA GLN A 5 -36.75 -58.69 -7.65
C GLN A 5 -35.91 -57.57 -8.31
N ARG A 6 -36.25 -57.22 -9.56
CA ARG A 6 -35.63 -56.13 -10.32
C ARG A 6 -35.84 -54.76 -9.69
N ALA A 7 -37.03 -54.46 -9.16
CA ALA A 7 -37.30 -53.20 -8.46
C ALA A 7 -36.51 -53.07 -7.15
N LEU A 8 -36.34 -54.18 -6.40
CA LEU A 8 -35.49 -54.21 -5.19
C LEU A 8 -34.01 -53.98 -5.54
N SER A 9 -33.49 -54.66 -6.56
CA SER A 9 -32.10 -54.48 -7.01
C SER A 9 -31.82 -53.07 -7.52
N VAL A 10 -32.75 -52.47 -8.28
CA VAL A 10 -32.61 -51.08 -8.75
C VAL A 10 -32.64 -50.10 -7.59
N THR A 11 -33.52 -50.28 -6.61
CA THR A 11 -33.61 -49.43 -5.43
C THR A 11 -32.34 -49.51 -4.58
N ALA A 12 -31.81 -50.72 -4.40
CA ALA A 12 -30.56 -50.94 -3.68
C ALA A 12 -29.36 -50.30 -4.40
N LEU A 13 -29.24 -50.48 -5.72
CA LEU A 13 -28.19 -49.85 -6.53
C LEU A 13 -28.26 -48.31 -6.48
N GLN A 14 -29.46 -47.73 -6.54
CA GLN A 14 -29.65 -46.29 -6.38
C GLN A 14 -29.21 -45.81 -4.99
N GLY A 15 -29.52 -46.57 -3.93
CA GLY A 15 -29.06 -46.28 -2.57
C GLY A 15 -27.54 -46.35 -2.42
N LEU A 16 -26.92 -47.39 -2.97
CA LEU A 16 -25.46 -47.57 -2.96
C LEU A 16 -24.75 -46.44 -3.72
N ASN A 17 -25.24 -46.07 -4.90
CA ASN A 17 -24.69 -44.95 -5.67
C ASN A 17 -24.78 -43.62 -4.91
N ARG A 18 -25.92 -43.32 -4.25
CA ARG A 18 -26.06 -42.11 -3.40
C ARG A 18 -25.07 -42.11 -2.23
N ASN A 19 -24.84 -43.25 -1.60
CA ASN A 19 -23.85 -43.37 -0.52
C ASN A 19 -22.42 -43.16 -1.04
N GLN A 20 -22.10 -43.72 -2.21
CA GLN A 20 -20.79 -43.54 -2.83
C GLN A 20 -20.53 -42.09 -3.23
N GLU A 21 -21.55 -41.38 -3.73
CA GLU A 21 -21.49 -39.93 -3.98
C GLU A 21 -21.27 -39.13 -2.69
N ALA A 22 -21.95 -39.48 -1.59
CA ALA A 22 -21.78 -38.82 -0.30
C ALA A 22 -20.36 -39.03 0.26
N ILE A 23 -19.82 -40.24 0.15
CA ILE A 23 -18.42 -40.56 0.53
C ILE A 23 -17.45 -39.73 -0.30
N ALA A 24 -17.62 -39.69 -1.63
CA ALA A 24 -16.76 -38.91 -2.52
C ALA A 24 -16.81 -37.41 -2.20
N LYS A 25 -17.98 -36.87 -1.85
CA LYS A 25 -18.13 -35.48 -1.42
C LYS A 25 -17.36 -35.20 -0.12
N LEU A 26 -17.53 -36.03 0.90
CA LEU A 26 -16.83 -35.86 2.18
C LEU A 26 -15.32 -36.00 2.03
N GLN A 27 -14.85 -36.94 1.19
CA GLN A 27 -13.44 -37.05 0.82
C GLN A 27 -12.92 -35.79 0.14
N ALA A 28 -13.67 -35.23 -0.82
CA ALA A 28 -13.30 -33.97 -1.48
C ALA A 28 -13.24 -32.80 -0.50
N GLN A 29 -14.15 -32.72 0.49
CA GLN A 29 -14.11 -31.71 1.55
C GLN A 29 -12.89 -31.88 2.46
N LEU A 30 -12.50 -33.11 2.80
CA LEU A 30 -11.30 -33.38 3.59
C LEU A 30 -10.00 -33.05 2.83
N THR A 31 -9.92 -33.37 1.54
CA THR A 31 -8.71 -33.09 0.74
C THR A 31 -8.55 -31.62 0.38
N SER A 32 -9.66 -30.93 0.10
CA SER A 32 -9.65 -29.48 -0.18
C SER A 32 -9.56 -28.62 1.08
N GLY A 33 -9.95 -29.16 2.23
CA GLY A 33 -10.16 -28.39 3.46
C GLY A 33 -11.35 -27.44 3.40
N LYS A 34 -12.17 -27.50 2.34
CA LYS A 34 -13.29 -26.58 2.11
C LYS A 34 -14.62 -27.29 2.14
N THR A 35 -15.61 -26.66 2.78
CA THR A 35 -16.98 -27.14 2.82
C THR A 35 -17.70 -26.91 1.47
N ILE A 36 -17.38 -25.81 0.77
CA ILE A 36 -17.93 -25.44 -0.54
C ILE A 36 -16.87 -25.68 -1.63
N ASN A 37 -17.06 -26.72 -2.45
CA ASN A 37 -16.16 -27.04 -3.57
C ASN A 37 -16.74 -26.64 -4.93
N LYS A 38 -18.06 -26.72 -5.07
CA LYS A 38 -18.79 -26.31 -6.27
C LYS A 38 -19.99 -25.44 -5.89
N PRO A 39 -20.42 -24.50 -6.76
CA PRO A 39 -21.56 -23.63 -6.48
C PRO A 39 -22.86 -24.38 -6.14
N SER A 40 -23.02 -25.61 -6.64
CA SER A 40 -24.19 -26.44 -6.36
C SER A 40 -24.21 -27.04 -4.94
N ASP A 41 -23.09 -27.02 -4.20
CA ASP A 41 -23.05 -27.54 -2.83
C ASP A 41 -23.76 -26.62 -1.84
N ASP A 42 -23.59 -25.31 -2.02
CA ASP A 42 -24.32 -24.26 -1.32
C ASP A 42 -24.28 -22.97 -2.18
N PRO A 43 -25.33 -22.65 -2.94
CA PRO A 43 -25.36 -21.46 -3.77
C PRO A 43 -25.34 -20.17 -2.93
N THR A 44 -25.89 -20.20 -1.72
CA THR A 44 -25.94 -19.03 -0.82
C THR A 44 -24.56 -18.77 -0.20
N GLY A 45 -23.93 -19.80 0.35
CA GLY A 45 -22.56 -19.74 0.85
C GLY A 45 -21.55 -19.39 -0.24
N THR A 46 -21.76 -19.87 -1.48
CA THR A 46 -20.90 -19.52 -2.63
C THR A 46 -20.95 -18.03 -2.93
N ASN A 47 -22.15 -17.41 -2.94
CA ASN A 47 -22.27 -15.97 -3.15
C ASN A 47 -21.59 -15.17 -2.03
N ALA A 48 -21.79 -15.57 -0.77
CA ALA A 48 -21.13 -14.93 0.37
C ALA A 48 -19.60 -15.08 0.33
N ALA A 49 -19.09 -16.24 -0.08
CA ALA A 49 -17.67 -16.49 -0.29
C ALA A 49 -17.10 -15.61 -1.39
N MET A 50 -17.77 -15.50 -2.55
CA MET A 50 -17.33 -14.63 -3.64
C MET A 50 -17.27 -13.16 -3.22
N GLN A 51 -18.29 -12.67 -2.54
CA GLN A 51 -18.31 -11.31 -2.02
C GLN A 51 -17.16 -11.07 -1.04
N THR A 52 -16.96 -11.97 -0.07
CA THR A 52 -15.87 -11.86 0.92
C THR A 52 -14.49 -11.89 0.24
N ARG A 53 -14.31 -12.71 -0.80
CA ARG A 53 -13.08 -12.74 -1.61
C ARG A 53 -12.83 -11.43 -2.36
N GLN A 54 -13.88 -10.83 -2.92
CA GLN A 54 -13.79 -9.53 -3.58
C GLN A 54 -13.40 -8.43 -2.59
N GLU A 55 -14.02 -8.42 -1.41
CA GLU A 55 -13.69 -7.49 -0.32
C GLU A 55 -12.24 -7.68 0.14
N LEU A 56 -11.76 -8.93 0.29
CA LEU A 56 -10.36 -9.25 0.59
C LEU A 56 -9.39 -8.74 -0.48
N ALA A 57 -9.73 -8.93 -1.75
CA ALA A 57 -8.91 -8.44 -2.87
C ALA A 57 -8.82 -6.90 -2.87
N GLY A 58 -9.93 -6.22 -2.57
CA GLY A 58 -9.98 -4.77 -2.38
C GLY A 58 -9.09 -4.32 -1.22
N ALA A 59 -9.26 -4.93 -0.04
CA ALA A 59 -8.43 -4.63 1.15
C ALA A 59 -6.93 -4.92 0.91
N ALA A 60 -6.59 -5.92 0.10
CA ALA A 60 -5.21 -6.18 -0.30
C ALA A 60 -4.66 -5.11 -1.25
N GLN A 61 -5.49 -4.55 -2.14
CA GLN A 61 -5.10 -3.41 -2.96
C GLN A 61 -4.89 -2.15 -2.12
N TYR A 62 -5.78 -1.88 -1.15
CA TYR A 62 -5.60 -0.77 -0.22
C TYR A 62 -4.32 -0.92 0.59
N ALA A 63 -3.99 -2.13 1.06
CA ALA A 63 -2.72 -2.38 1.76
C ALA A 63 -1.50 -2.02 0.90
N ARG A 64 -1.49 -2.36 -0.39
CA ARG A 64 -0.42 -1.97 -1.31
C ARG A 64 -0.33 -0.46 -1.47
N ASN A 65 -1.46 0.21 -1.72
CA ASN A 65 -1.52 1.66 -1.86
C ASN A 65 -1.05 2.39 -0.59
N ILE A 66 -1.42 1.89 0.59
CA ILE A 66 -1.02 2.40 1.91
C ILE A 66 0.49 2.28 2.07
N ASN A 67 1.05 1.09 1.82
CA ASN A 67 2.51 0.88 1.93
C ASN A 67 3.30 1.73 0.93
N ASP A 68 2.80 1.89 -0.30
CA ASP A 68 3.40 2.80 -1.28
C ASP A 68 3.34 4.25 -0.80
N GLY A 69 2.24 4.66 -0.19
CA GLY A 69 2.07 5.99 0.39
C GLY A 69 3.01 6.26 1.56
N ILE A 70 3.13 5.31 2.49
CA ILE A 70 4.08 5.37 3.62
C ILE A 70 5.50 5.54 3.09
N GLY A 71 5.92 4.69 2.14
CA GLY A 71 7.26 4.75 1.57
C GLY A 71 7.58 6.10 0.90
N LEU A 72 6.59 6.74 0.28
CA LEU A 72 6.77 8.07 -0.30
C LEU A 72 6.81 9.17 0.76
N LEU A 73 5.90 9.14 1.75
CA LEU A 73 5.85 10.12 2.83
C LEU A 73 7.14 10.08 3.67
N ASP A 74 7.63 8.89 4.02
CA ASP A 74 8.86 8.69 4.80
C ASP A 74 10.10 9.19 4.05
N ALA A 75 10.18 8.93 2.75
CA ALA A 75 11.25 9.43 1.90
C ALA A 75 11.22 10.96 1.81
N THR A 76 10.03 11.54 1.70
CA THR A 76 9.82 13.00 1.67
C THR A 76 10.23 13.65 2.98
N ASP A 77 9.78 13.11 4.12
CA ASP A 77 10.12 13.60 5.45
C ASP A 77 11.63 13.50 5.71
N SER A 78 12.24 12.36 5.41
CA SER A 78 13.68 12.15 5.55
C SER A 78 14.50 13.14 4.71
N ALA A 79 14.08 13.37 3.46
CA ALA A 79 14.73 14.34 2.58
C ALA A 79 14.58 15.77 3.13
N LEU A 80 13.38 16.18 3.55
CA LEU A 80 13.13 17.49 4.15
C LEU A 80 13.96 17.73 5.41
N GLN A 81 14.01 16.76 6.33
CA GLN A 81 14.79 16.89 7.56
C GLN A 81 16.29 17.06 7.28
N ASN A 82 16.81 16.33 6.29
CA ASN A 82 18.20 16.50 5.87
C ASN A 82 18.44 17.86 5.23
N MET A 83 17.51 18.33 4.39
CA MET A 83 17.60 19.67 3.80
C MET A 83 17.50 20.77 4.86
N ILE A 84 16.62 20.65 5.86
CA ILE A 84 16.50 21.62 6.97
C ILE A 84 17.84 21.77 7.71
N LYS A 85 18.53 20.66 8.01
CA LYS A 85 19.87 20.69 8.63
C LYS A 85 20.89 21.43 7.74
N GLN A 86 20.86 21.19 6.44
CA GLN A 86 21.73 21.89 5.49
C GLN A 86 21.42 23.39 5.40
N VAL A 87 20.14 23.78 5.42
CA VAL A 87 19.71 25.19 5.44
C VAL A 87 20.14 25.87 6.75
N GLN A 88 20.07 25.18 7.88
CA GLN A 88 20.58 25.68 9.15
C GLN A 88 22.11 25.90 9.12
N ASN A 89 22.86 25.04 8.42
CA ASN A 89 24.30 25.26 8.19
C ASN A 89 24.55 26.49 7.33
N VAL A 90 23.79 26.68 6.23
CA VAL A 90 23.86 27.91 5.42
C VAL A 90 23.58 29.13 6.30
N ARG A 91 22.55 29.09 7.13
CA ARG A 91 22.22 30.17 8.07
C ARG A 91 23.39 30.53 8.98
N ALA A 92 24.06 29.53 9.56
CA ALA A 92 25.23 29.75 10.40
C ALA A 92 26.41 30.38 9.63
N LEU A 93 26.62 29.94 8.39
CA LEU A 93 27.62 30.50 7.48
C LEU A 93 27.28 31.94 7.07
N THR A 94 26.01 32.26 6.81
CA THR A 94 25.54 33.62 6.52
C THR A 94 25.78 34.55 7.70
N VAL A 95 25.47 34.11 8.92
CA VAL A 95 25.75 34.88 10.15
C VAL A 95 27.25 35.09 10.34
N LYS A 96 28.08 34.09 10.02
CA LYS A 96 29.55 34.24 10.03
C LYS A 96 30.01 35.26 8.98
N GLY A 97 29.40 35.25 7.79
CA GLY A 97 29.64 36.23 6.72
C GLY A 97 29.22 37.65 7.10
N LEU A 98 28.10 37.83 7.82
CA LEU A 98 27.63 39.12 8.32
C LEU A 98 28.60 39.80 9.29
N ASN A 99 29.45 39.02 9.97
CA ASN A 99 30.53 39.56 10.79
C ASN A 99 31.75 40.05 9.95
N ALA A 100 31.51 40.35 8.66
CA ALA A 100 32.47 40.77 7.62
C ALA A 100 33.44 41.87 8.04
N GLY A 101 33.07 42.76 8.98
CA GLY A 101 33.95 43.82 9.48
C GLY A 101 35.27 43.34 10.09
N THR A 102 35.43 42.03 10.33
CA THR A 102 36.66 41.38 10.83
C THR A 102 37.15 40.24 9.93
N LEU A 103 36.51 40.01 8.78
CA LEU A 103 36.73 38.84 7.93
C LEU A 103 37.69 39.17 6.78
N SER A 104 38.62 38.26 6.47
CA SER A 104 39.48 38.40 5.29
C SER A 104 38.79 37.95 4.00
N ASP A 105 39.19 38.49 2.85
CA ASP A 105 38.68 38.08 1.52
C ASP A 105 38.80 36.57 1.28
N ALA A 106 39.87 35.96 1.79
CA ALA A 106 40.09 34.51 1.74
C ALA A 106 39.04 33.73 2.54
N SER A 107 38.61 34.26 3.69
CA SER A 107 37.58 33.65 4.53
C SER A 107 36.19 33.81 3.93
N ALA A 108 35.88 34.96 3.31
CA ALA A 108 34.63 35.17 2.58
C ALA A 108 34.52 34.21 1.38
N THR A 109 35.61 34.04 0.61
CA THR A 109 35.67 33.10 -0.51
C THR A 109 35.48 31.65 -0.06
N ALA A 110 36.05 31.27 1.08
CA ALA A 110 35.85 29.93 1.65
C ALA A 110 34.38 29.68 2.02
N ILE A 111 33.73 30.66 2.66
CA ILE A 111 32.29 30.58 2.99
C ILE A 111 31.46 30.46 1.72
N SER A 112 31.73 31.28 0.70
CA SER A 112 31.05 31.22 -0.61
C SER A 112 31.14 29.82 -1.24
N THR A 113 32.34 29.20 -1.18
CA THR A 113 32.57 27.85 -1.70
C THR A 113 31.77 26.81 -0.92
N GLU A 114 31.73 26.91 0.40
CA GLU A 114 30.99 26.01 1.27
C GLU A 114 29.48 26.12 1.04
N VAL A 115 28.93 27.34 0.98
CA VAL A 115 27.50 27.59 0.69
C VAL A 115 27.12 27.07 -0.70
N SER A 116 27.98 27.27 -1.70
CA SER A 116 27.77 26.72 -3.05
C SER A 116 27.75 25.19 -3.05
N GLY A 117 28.62 24.55 -2.28
CA GLY A 117 28.62 23.10 -2.09
C GLY A 117 27.34 22.61 -1.40
N ILE A 118 26.85 23.33 -0.40
CA ILE A 118 25.58 23.02 0.26
C ILE A 118 24.41 23.18 -0.72
N ARG A 119 24.38 24.22 -1.56
CA ARG A 119 23.37 24.38 -2.62
C ARG A 119 23.32 23.16 -3.55
N ALA A 120 24.47 22.69 -4.01
CA ALA A 120 24.54 21.50 -4.85
C ALA A 120 24.00 20.24 -4.13
N SER A 121 24.33 20.09 -2.84
CA SER A 121 23.79 19.02 -1.99
C SER A 121 22.27 19.11 -1.83
N LEU A 122 21.74 20.31 -1.60
CA LEU A 122 20.29 20.57 -1.50
C LEU A 122 19.57 20.21 -2.81
N LEU A 123 20.12 20.58 -3.96
CA LEU A 123 19.57 20.20 -5.27
C LEU A 123 19.61 18.67 -5.49
N GLY A 124 20.66 18.00 -5.01
CA GLY A 124 20.75 16.54 -5.02
C GLY A 124 19.65 15.89 -4.16
N LEU A 125 19.42 16.40 -2.95
CA LEU A 125 18.37 15.92 -2.05
C LEU A 125 16.96 16.19 -2.61
N ALA A 126 16.75 17.36 -3.22
CA ALA A 126 15.50 17.71 -3.89
C ALA A 126 15.20 16.81 -5.11
N ASN A 127 16.23 16.20 -5.69
CA ASN A 127 16.13 15.21 -6.76
C ASN A 127 16.17 13.76 -6.26
N SER A 128 16.02 13.53 -4.95
CA SER A 128 15.89 12.17 -4.41
C SER A 128 14.72 11.44 -5.06
N THR A 129 14.91 10.15 -5.36
CA THR A 129 13.92 9.34 -6.07
C THR A 129 13.45 8.16 -5.24
N VAL A 130 12.15 7.87 -5.31
CA VAL A 130 11.54 6.63 -4.81
C VAL A 130 10.99 5.87 -6.01
N GLN A 131 11.44 4.63 -6.19
CA GLN A 131 11.04 3.78 -7.32
C GLN A 131 11.22 4.46 -8.70
N GLY A 132 12.29 5.25 -8.85
CA GLY A 132 12.63 5.96 -10.08
C GLY A 132 11.83 7.25 -10.33
N LYS A 133 10.98 7.67 -9.38
CA LYS A 133 10.23 8.94 -9.46
C LYS A 133 10.78 9.95 -8.46
N PRO A 134 10.98 11.22 -8.84
CA PRO A 134 11.48 12.23 -7.94
C PRO A 134 10.42 12.60 -6.89
N VAL A 135 10.85 12.65 -5.62
CA VAL A 135 9.96 12.83 -4.47
C VAL A 135 9.28 14.21 -4.47
N PHE A 136 10.02 15.26 -4.86
CA PHE A 136 9.51 16.63 -4.94
C PHE A 136 9.02 17.04 -6.33
N GLY A 137 9.04 16.13 -7.31
CA GLY A 137 8.70 16.44 -8.70
C GLY A 137 7.20 16.50 -8.98
N GLY A 138 6.35 16.16 -8.01
CA GLY A 138 4.90 16.06 -8.21
C GLY A 138 4.57 15.09 -9.34
N VAL A 139 3.61 15.46 -10.17
CA VAL A 139 3.46 14.82 -11.48
C VAL A 139 4.59 15.36 -12.37
N THR A 140 5.47 14.48 -12.86
CA THR A 140 6.51 14.84 -13.82
C THR A 140 6.72 13.70 -14.82
N SER A 141 7.08 14.05 -16.05
CA SER A 141 7.43 13.09 -17.09
C SER A 141 8.87 12.58 -16.98
N GLY A 142 9.69 13.20 -16.13
CA GLY A 142 11.13 12.91 -15.99
C GLY A 142 11.52 12.22 -14.67
N SER A 143 12.82 11.94 -14.54
CA SER A 143 13.45 11.40 -13.33
C SER A 143 14.02 12.47 -12.40
N ILE A 144 13.87 13.75 -12.75
CA ILE A 144 14.39 14.90 -12.00
C ILE A 144 13.25 15.88 -11.65
N ALA A 145 13.30 16.45 -10.45
CA ALA A 145 12.41 17.53 -10.01
C ALA A 145 13.00 18.91 -10.30
N TYR A 146 14.33 19.03 -10.19
CA TYR A 146 15.07 20.27 -10.34
C TYR A 146 16.26 20.08 -11.28
N ASP A 147 16.45 21.04 -12.19
CA ASP A 147 17.65 21.08 -13.01
C ASP A 147 18.87 21.47 -12.17
N ALA A 148 19.95 20.67 -12.26
CA ALA A 148 21.12 20.85 -11.40
C ALA A 148 21.95 22.10 -11.74
N ALA A 149 21.86 22.62 -12.97
CA ALA A 149 22.63 23.78 -13.42
C ALA A 149 21.91 25.10 -13.11
N THR A 150 20.60 25.13 -13.32
CA THR A 150 19.77 26.33 -13.20
C THR A 150 19.01 26.41 -11.89
N GLY A 151 18.74 25.28 -11.22
CA GLY A 151 17.82 25.21 -10.09
C GLY A 151 16.35 25.33 -10.52
N GLY A 152 16.05 25.29 -11.82
CA GLY A 152 14.68 25.38 -12.32
C GLY A 152 13.86 24.14 -11.97
N TYR A 153 12.64 24.36 -11.47
CA TYR A 153 11.68 23.27 -11.22
C TYR A 153 11.14 22.72 -12.55
N GLN A 154 11.15 21.41 -12.70
CA GLN A 154 10.77 20.67 -13.93
C GLN A 154 9.47 19.86 -13.75
N GLY A 155 8.84 19.91 -12.58
CA GLY A 155 7.58 19.23 -12.30
C GLY A 155 6.35 20.07 -12.68
N PHE A 156 5.17 19.44 -12.64
CA PHE A 156 3.91 20.16 -12.73
C PHE A 156 3.56 20.79 -11.38
N GLY A 157 3.47 22.12 -11.35
CA GLY A 157 3.19 22.91 -10.16
C GLY A 157 4.08 24.15 -10.08
N GLY A 158 3.53 25.25 -9.58
CA GLY A 158 4.23 26.54 -9.50
C GLY A 158 3.51 27.65 -10.27
N THR A 159 3.96 28.89 -10.08
CA THR A 159 3.47 30.10 -10.74
C THR A 159 4.19 30.37 -12.07
N SER A 160 4.75 29.32 -12.69
CA SER A 160 5.21 29.41 -14.09
C SER A 160 4.07 29.96 -14.94
N VAL A 161 4.34 30.88 -15.86
CA VAL A 161 3.29 31.53 -16.66
C VAL A 161 3.07 30.71 -17.94
N PRO A 162 1.87 30.15 -18.18
CA PRO A 162 0.63 30.23 -17.38
C PRO A 162 0.60 29.28 -16.17
N PRO A 163 0.05 29.70 -15.00
CA PRO A 163 0.10 28.95 -13.74
C PRO A 163 -0.42 27.53 -13.93
N MET A 164 0.43 26.54 -13.68
CA MET A 164 0.04 25.14 -13.71
C MET A 164 -0.42 24.72 -12.30
N PRO A 165 -1.70 24.32 -12.11
CA PRO A 165 -2.16 23.87 -10.82
C PRO A 165 -1.44 22.59 -10.40
N VAL A 166 -1.09 22.49 -9.12
CA VAL A 166 -0.55 21.26 -8.52
C VAL A 166 -1.57 20.14 -8.70
N ILE A 167 -1.15 19.03 -9.30
CA ILE A 167 -1.97 17.83 -9.43
C ILE A 167 -1.64 16.90 -8.25
N PRO A 168 -2.53 16.77 -7.26
CA PRO A 168 -2.25 15.95 -6.08
C PRO A 168 -2.21 14.47 -6.47
N VAL A 169 -1.18 13.78 -5.99
CA VAL A 169 -1.03 12.33 -6.15
C VAL A 169 -1.70 11.67 -4.94
N ASN A 170 -2.96 11.30 -5.15
CA ASN A 170 -3.74 10.62 -4.12
C ASN A 170 -3.51 9.10 -4.15
N ARG A 171 -3.49 8.48 -2.98
CA ARG A 171 -3.55 7.03 -2.80
C ARG A 171 -4.86 6.69 -2.11
N GLN A 172 -5.65 5.82 -2.75
CA GLN A 172 -6.88 5.33 -2.17
C GLN A 172 -6.53 4.32 -1.07
N VAL A 173 -6.89 4.66 0.16
CA VAL A 173 -6.59 3.87 1.37
C VAL A 173 -7.81 3.15 1.91
N SER A 174 -9.01 3.58 1.48
CA SER A 174 -10.28 2.90 1.74
C SER A 174 -11.28 3.21 0.61
N ASP A 175 -12.49 2.65 0.71
CA ASP A 175 -13.56 2.91 -0.27
C ASP A 175 -13.95 4.40 -0.35
N ALA A 176 -13.88 5.12 0.79
CA ALA A 176 -14.32 6.51 0.89
C ALA A 176 -13.18 7.52 1.08
N ASP A 177 -11.96 7.08 1.39
CA ASP A 177 -10.85 7.98 1.72
C ASP A 177 -9.64 7.78 0.79
N ALA A 178 -9.08 8.91 0.38
CA ALA A 178 -7.86 9.00 -0.39
C ALA A 178 -6.93 10.04 0.25
N ILE A 179 -5.68 9.65 0.45
CA ILE A 179 -4.67 10.48 1.10
C ILE A 179 -3.70 10.99 0.03
N ARG A 180 -3.44 12.29 0.03
CA ARG A 180 -2.40 12.91 -0.78
C ARG A 180 -1.03 12.53 -0.22
N VAL A 181 -0.18 11.93 -1.04
CA VAL A 181 1.13 11.40 -0.59
C VAL A 181 2.32 12.16 -1.18
N ASP A 182 2.08 13.09 -2.11
CA ASP A 182 3.10 13.95 -2.69
C ASP A 182 3.23 15.29 -1.96
N LEU A 183 4.42 15.87 -2.09
CA LEU A 183 4.72 17.26 -1.81
C LEU A 183 5.53 17.81 -2.99
N THR A 184 5.07 18.90 -3.59
CA THR A 184 5.81 19.48 -4.73
C THR A 184 6.93 20.40 -4.26
N GLY A 185 7.97 20.51 -5.08
CA GLY A 185 9.11 21.40 -4.86
C GLY A 185 8.69 22.85 -4.54
N PRO A 186 7.79 23.48 -5.30
CA PRO A 186 7.32 24.83 -5.01
C PRO A 186 6.60 24.98 -3.67
N GLU A 187 5.80 23.96 -3.27
CA GLU A 187 5.16 23.94 -1.95
C GLU A 187 6.19 23.82 -0.83
N ALA A 188 7.25 23.04 -1.02
CA ALA A 188 8.28 22.80 -0.02
C ALA A 188 9.31 23.94 0.09
N PHE A 189 9.78 24.45 -1.05
CA PHE A 189 10.99 25.28 -1.14
C PHE A 189 10.72 26.71 -1.65
N GLY A 190 9.48 27.03 -2.05
CA GLY A 190 9.13 28.30 -2.66
C GLY A 190 9.21 28.26 -4.18
N ASP A 191 8.62 29.28 -4.80
CA ASP A 191 8.52 29.34 -6.25
C ASP A 191 9.80 29.87 -6.90
N PRO A 192 10.37 29.15 -7.89
CA PRO A 192 11.52 29.63 -8.65
C PRO A 192 11.31 30.99 -9.31
N ALA A 193 10.06 31.38 -9.60
CA ALA A 193 9.73 32.68 -10.22
C ALA A 193 9.75 33.87 -9.23
N THR A 194 9.51 33.63 -7.94
CA THR A 194 9.42 34.68 -6.92
C THR A 194 10.56 34.69 -5.92
N GLY A 195 11.41 33.64 -5.93
CA GLY A 195 12.49 33.44 -4.97
C GLY A 195 12.32 32.10 -4.26
N ASP A 196 13.01 31.07 -4.75
CA ASP A 196 13.08 29.76 -4.12
C ASP A 196 14.30 29.66 -3.18
N LEU A 197 14.29 28.62 -2.35
CA LEU A 197 15.41 28.32 -1.46
C LEU A 197 16.75 28.27 -2.21
N PHE A 198 16.78 27.72 -3.43
CA PHE A 198 18.02 27.52 -4.17
C PHE A 198 18.60 28.83 -4.72
N ALA A 199 17.76 29.78 -5.12
CA ALA A 199 18.16 31.12 -5.50
C ALA A 199 18.65 31.92 -4.29
N ILE A 200 17.97 31.82 -3.15
CA ILE A 200 18.41 32.48 -1.90
C ILE A 200 19.80 31.99 -1.49
N VAL A 201 20.02 30.67 -1.48
CA VAL A 201 21.33 30.09 -1.13
C VAL A 201 22.41 30.50 -2.14
N GLN A 202 22.06 30.62 -3.43
CA GLN A 202 22.99 31.12 -4.45
C GLN A 202 23.33 32.61 -4.27
N ALA A 203 22.35 33.42 -3.92
CA ALA A 203 22.55 34.84 -3.64
C ALA A 203 23.47 35.01 -2.43
N ILE A 204 23.25 34.26 -1.35
CA ILE A 204 24.14 34.22 -0.18
C ILE A 204 25.58 33.89 -0.59
N ALA A 205 25.78 32.83 -1.40
CA ALA A 205 27.12 32.44 -1.83
C ALA A 205 27.84 33.56 -2.62
N THR A 206 27.10 34.36 -3.38
CA THR A 206 27.64 35.44 -4.21
C THR A 206 27.91 36.69 -3.36
N ASP A 207 26.94 37.09 -2.55
CA ASP A 207 26.93 38.35 -1.82
C ASP A 207 27.80 38.32 -0.57
N VAL A 208 28.17 37.12 -0.07
CA VAL A 208 29.21 37.00 0.97
C VAL A 208 30.53 37.65 0.54
N VAL A 209 30.83 37.67 -0.77
CA VAL A 209 32.04 38.29 -1.31
C VAL A 209 31.75 39.65 -1.94
N ALA A 210 30.63 39.77 -2.67
CA ALA A 210 30.33 40.95 -3.48
C ALA A 210 29.64 42.09 -2.70
N ASP A 211 28.69 41.76 -1.82
CA ASP A 211 27.92 42.73 -1.04
C ASP A 211 27.47 42.17 0.32
N PRO A 212 28.37 42.18 1.32
CA PRO A 212 28.06 41.64 2.65
C PRO A 212 26.89 42.34 3.37
N ALA A 213 26.49 43.54 2.94
CA ALA A 213 25.36 44.25 3.53
C ALA A 213 24.01 43.62 3.14
N ALA A 214 23.93 42.98 1.97
CA ALA A 214 22.74 42.29 1.50
C ALA A 214 22.43 41.00 2.29
N LEU A 215 23.43 40.42 2.98
CA LEU A 215 23.29 39.16 3.73
C LEU A 215 22.23 39.21 4.83
N ALA A 216 21.93 40.40 5.38
CA ALA A 216 20.90 40.55 6.40
C ALA A 216 19.51 40.27 5.82
N GLY A 217 19.22 40.76 4.61
CA GLY A 217 17.97 40.46 3.90
C GLY A 217 17.89 38.99 3.51
N HIS A 218 18.98 38.42 3.00
CA HIS A 218 19.03 37.00 2.66
C HIS A 218 18.80 36.07 3.86
N LEU A 219 19.18 36.50 5.07
CA LEU A 219 18.91 35.76 6.29
C LEU A 219 17.41 35.72 6.62
N GLU A 220 16.69 36.84 6.40
CA GLU A 220 15.24 36.90 6.55
C GLU A 220 14.55 36.00 5.52
N ASP A 221 14.97 36.04 4.26
CA ASP A 221 14.45 35.18 3.20
C ASP A 221 14.71 33.68 3.50
N LEU A 222 15.89 33.36 4.03
CA LEU A 222 16.24 32.00 4.45
C LEU A 222 15.36 31.53 5.62
N ASP A 223 15.07 32.39 6.58
CA ASP A 223 14.18 32.08 7.71
C ASP A 223 12.73 31.87 7.23
N VAL A 224 12.26 32.61 6.21
CA VAL A 224 10.97 32.36 5.54
C VAL A 224 10.96 31.00 4.85
N ALA A 225 12.02 30.66 4.12
CA ALA A 225 12.14 29.36 3.45
C ALA A 225 12.20 28.20 4.47
N LEU A 226 12.92 28.36 5.57
CA LEU A 226 13.00 27.39 6.66
C LEU A 226 11.61 27.15 7.30
N ASN A 227 10.86 28.23 7.58
CA ASN A 227 9.50 28.12 8.11
C ASN A 227 8.55 27.41 7.15
N ARG A 228 8.69 27.64 5.84
CA ARG A 228 7.92 26.89 4.82
C ARG A 228 8.23 25.40 4.85
N MET A 229 9.51 25.03 4.92
CA MET A 229 9.92 23.63 5.03
C MET A 229 9.41 22.98 6.32
N LEU A 230 9.45 23.68 7.46
CA LEU A 230 8.90 23.20 8.73
C LEU A 230 7.38 23.00 8.66
N ALA A 231 6.65 23.91 8.00
CA ALA A 231 5.23 23.74 7.75
C ALA A 231 4.93 22.53 6.85
N ALA A 232 5.77 22.29 5.84
CA ALA A 232 5.66 21.12 4.98
C ALA A 232 5.93 19.80 5.72
N VAL A 233 6.91 19.77 6.64
CA VAL A 233 7.14 18.61 7.54
C VAL A 233 5.93 18.37 8.43
N ALA A 234 5.34 19.43 9.00
CA ALA A 234 4.15 19.29 9.83
C ALA A 234 2.97 18.71 9.03
N ASP A 235 2.73 19.20 7.81
CA ASP A 235 1.69 18.70 6.92
C ASP A 235 1.92 17.22 6.55
N ILE A 236 3.14 16.83 6.17
CA ILE A 236 3.51 15.42 5.94
C ILE A 236 3.25 14.59 7.19
N GLY A 237 3.65 15.05 8.37
CA GLY A 237 3.40 14.36 9.63
C GLY A 237 1.91 14.10 9.88
N THR A 238 1.03 15.05 9.55
CA THR A 238 -0.42 14.81 9.65
C THR A 238 -0.90 13.71 8.68
N ARG A 239 -0.35 13.68 7.46
CA ARG A 239 -0.68 12.69 6.43
C ARG A 239 -0.14 11.30 6.80
N THR A 240 1.05 11.24 7.41
CA THR A 240 1.65 10.01 7.95
C THR A 240 0.77 9.42 9.05
N ASN A 241 0.34 10.22 10.04
CA ASN A 241 -0.57 9.74 11.09
C ASN A 241 -1.90 9.21 10.51
N ARG A 242 -2.43 9.88 9.48
CA ARG A 242 -3.64 9.42 8.78
C ARG A 242 -3.42 8.09 8.05
N ILE A 243 -2.30 7.93 7.34
CA ILE A 243 -2.04 6.71 6.57
C ILE A 243 -1.74 5.52 7.49
N GLU A 244 -1.07 5.74 8.62
CA GLU A 244 -0.85 4.71 9.66
C GLU A 244 -2.17 4.28 10.30
N THR A 245 -3.06 5.23 10.59
CA THR A 245 -4.41 4.91 11.08
C THR A 245 -5.17 4.08 10.04
N ALA A 246 -5.11 4.46 8.77
CA ALA A 246 -5.73 3.70 7.68
C ALA A 246 -5.10 2.29 7.52
N GLN A 247 -3.79 2.15 7.74
CA GLN A 247 -3.09 0.87 7.73
C GLN A 247 -3.66 -0.07 8.81
N GLN A 248 -3.83 0.43 10.03
CA GLN A 248 -4.37 -0.35 11.13
C GLN A 248 -5.82 -0.77 10.86
N VAL A 249 -6.67 0.16 10.42
CA VAL A 249 -8.07 -0.12 10.06
C VAL A 249 -8.15 -1.16 8.94
N ASN A 250 -7.33 -1.05 7.90
CA ASN A 250 -7.32 -2.00 6.79
C ASN A 250 -6.83 -3.38 7.21
N LYS A 251 -5.86 -3.45 8.13
CA LYS A 251 -5.38 -4.72 8.72
C LYS A 251 -6.47 -5.40 9.52
N ASP A 252 -7.21 -4.65 10.34
CA ASP A 252 -8.33 -5.19 11.12
C ASP A 252 -9.47 -5.66 10.21
N LEU A 253 -9.74 -4.94 9.12
CA LEU A 253 -10.69 -5.37 8.08
C LEU A 253 -10.24 -6.68 7.43
N GLN A 254 -8.97 -6.82 7.04
CA GLN A 254 -8.44 -8.06 6.47
C GLN A 254 -8.59 -9.25 7.43
N LEU A 255 -8.33 -9.06 8.73
CA LEU A 255 -8.51 -10.10 9.74
C LEU A 255 -9.97 -10.51 9.87
N SER A 256 -10.88 -9.54 9.92
CA SER A 256 -12.33 -9.78 9.98
C SER A 256 -12.82 -10.56 8.76
N LEU A 257 -12.44 -10.12 7.55
CA LEU A 257 -12.81 -10.80 6.30
C LEU A 257 -12.19 -12.19 6.19
N THR A 258 -10.96 -12.39 6.67
CA THR A 258 -10.32 -13.72 6.71
C THR A 258 -11.06 -14.65 7.66
N SER A 259 -11.48 -14.15 8.83
CA SER A 259 -12.29 -14.91 9.79
C SER A 259 -13.65 -15.29 9.19
N ARG A 260 -14.33 -14.34 8.54
CA ARG A 260 -15.59 -14.58 7.82
C ARG A 260 -15.41 -15.61 6.69
N SER A 261 -14.34 -15.50 5.91
CA SER A 261 -14.00 -16.46 4.86
C SER A 261 -13.75 -17.85 5.44
N SER A 262 -13.09 -17.95 6.60
CA SER A 262 -12.87 -19.21 7.30
C SER A 262 -14.19 -19.86 7.72
N VAL A 263 -15.10 -19.10 8.32
CA VAL A 263 -16.41 -19.61 8.75
C VAL A 263 -17.27 -20.09 7.56
N ILE A 264 -17.17 -19.41 6.40
CA ILE A 264 -17.95 -19.77 5.21
C ILE A 264 -17.32 -20.96 4.46
N GLU A 265 -15.99 -20.96 4.29
CA GLU A 265 -15.32 -21.89 3.39
C GLU A 265 -14.69 -23.09 4.11
N ASN A 266 -14.18 -22.95 5.33
CA ASN A 266 -13.38 -24.00 5.94
C ASN A 266 -14.24 -25.12 6.48
N VAL A 267 -13.75 -26.35 6.27
CA VAL A 267 -14.42 -27.54 6.75
C VAL A 267 -14.11 -27.79 8.23
N ASP A 268 -15.13 -28.19 9.00
CA ASP A 268 -14.92 -28.79 10.33
C ASP A 268 -14.37 -30.21 10.13
N LEU A 269 -13.05 -30.34 10.22
CA LEU A 269 -12.35 -31.62 10.00
C LEU A 269 -12.86 -32.72 10.95
N PRO A 270 -12.95 -32.52 12.29
CA PRO A 270 -13.52 -33.52 13.19
C PRO A 270 -14.91 -34.01 12.78
N LYS A 271 -15.84 -33.08 12.52
CA LYS A 271 -17.21 -33.44 12.13
C LYS A 271 -17.25 -34.16 10.78
N THR A 272 -16.41 -33.76 9.84
CA THR A 272 -16.37 -34.33 8.49
C THR A 272 -15.76 -35.72 8.49
N ILE A 273 -14.71 -35.95 9.28
CA ILE A 273 -14.13 -37.29 9.48
C ILE A 273 -15.17 -38.22 10.13
N MET A 274 -15.87 -37.75 11.17
CA MET A 274 -16.93 -38.52 11.82
C MET A 274 -18.05 -38.89 10.82
N ASN A 275 -18.53 -37.91 10.03
CA ASN A 275 -19.54 -38.15 9.01
C ASN A 275 -19.06 -39.13 7.93
N LEU A 276 -17.81 -39.01 7.49
CA LEU A 276 -17.21 -39.92 6.52
C LEU A 276 -17.19 -41.35 7.04
N GLN A 277 -16.76 -41.55 8.29
CA GLN A 277 -16.73 -42.86 8.92
C GLN A 277 -18.13 -43.46 9.06
N MET A 278 -19.12 -42.67 9.48
CA MET A 278 -20.52 -43.11 9.55
C MET A 278 -21.04 -43.54 8.17
N GLN A 279 -20.70 -42.79 7.12
CA GLN A 279 -21.14 -43.11 5.76
C GLN A 279 -20.46 -44.36 5.19
N GLN A 280 -19.17 -44.57 5.49
CA GLN A 280 -18.44 -45.78 5.11
C GLN A 280 -19.03 -47.03 5.77
N VAL A 281 -19.24 -46.99 7.10
CA VAL A 281 -19.87 -48.10 7.84
C VAL A 281 -21.29 -48.36 7.33
N GLY A 282 -22.07 -47.30 7.09
CA GLY A 282 -23.42 -47.43 6.52
C GLY A 282 -23.42 -48.05 5.11
N TYR A 283 -22.45 -47.69 4.27
CA TYR A 283 -22.28 -48.26 2.93
C TYR A 283 -21.93 -49.76 2.97
N GLU A 284 -21.01 -50.16 3.84
CA GLU A 284 -20.66 -51.57 4.07
C GLU A 284 -21.86 -52.39 4.58
N ALA A 285 -22.62 -51.84 5.54
CA ALA A 285 -23.84 -52.46 6.05
C ALA A 285 -24.90 -52.60 4.95
N ALA A 286 -25.09 -51.58 4.11
CA ALA A 286 -26.03 -51.60 2.99
C ALA A 286 -25.62 -52.63 1.92
N LEU A 287 -24.33 -52.76 1.61
CA LEU A 287 -23.79 -53.81 0.74
C LEU A 287 -24.11 -55.20 1.30
N GLY A 288 -23.84 -55.43 2.59
CA GLY A 288 -24.12 -56.70 3.25
C GLY A 288 -25.63 -57.05 3.28
N ALA A 289 -26.49 -56.06 3.54
CA ALA A 289 -27.94 -56.23 3.53
C ALA A 289 -28.47 -56.52 2.12
N THR A 290 -27.97 -55.80 1.11
CA THR A 290 -28.33 -56.01 -0.30
C THR A 290 -27.89 -57.38 -0.78
N ALA A 291 -26.69 -57.83 -0.41
CA ALA A 291 -26.18 -59.16 -0.74
C ALA A 291 -27.08 -60.26 -0.15
N LYS A 292 -27.56 -60.11 1.10
CA LYS A 292 -28.50 -61.05 1.73
C LYS A 292 -29.91 -61.00 1.11
N ALA A 293 -30.39 -59.83 0.71
CA ALA A 293 -31.72 -59.67 0.12
C ALA A 293 -31.80 -60.16 -1.35
N ILE A 294 -30.68 -60.14 -2.07
CA ILE A 294 -30.59 -60.63 -3.46
C ILE A 294 -30.25 -62.12 -3.53
N GLN A 295 -29.80 -62.74 -2.43
CA GLN A 295 -29.59 -64.19 -2.38
C GLN A 295 -30.89 -64.93 -2.76
N PRO A 296 -30.84 -65.85 -3.72
CA PRO A 296 -32.01 -66.63 -4.08
C PRO A 296 -32.27 -67.67 -2.98
N THR A 297 -33.36 -67.57 -2.23
CA THR A 297 -33.96 -68.78 -1.63
C THR A 297 -34.67 -69.56 -2.74
N LEU A 298 -33.89 -70.10 -3.69
CA LEU A 298 -34.38 -71.13 -4.61
C LEU A 298 -34.87 -72.37 -3.84
N LEU A 299 -34.42 -72.55 -2.58
CA LEU A 299 -34.93 -73.56 -1.65
C LEU A 299 -36.30 -73.23 -1.03
N ASP A 300 -36.79 -71.99 -1.07
CA ASP A 300 -38.18 -71.64 -0.66
C ASP A 300 -39.19 -71.78 -1.80
N PHE A 301 -38.72 -71.79 -3.06
CA PHE A 301 -39.60 -72.00 -4.22
C PHE A 301 -39.80 -73.49 -4.55
N LEU A 302 -39.10 -74.39 -3.85
CA LEU A 302 -39.17 -75.85 -3.98
C LEU A 302 -39.76 -76.54 -2.73
N ARG A 303 -40.79 -75.97 -2.12
CA ARG A 303 -41.68 -76.67 -1.19
C ARG A 303 -43.07 -76.85 -1.79
#